data_AF-A0A4Y1WXP8-F1
#
_entry.id   AF-A0A4Y1WXP8-F1
#
_cell.length_a   1.000
_cell.length_b   1.000
_cell.length_c   1.000
_cell.angle_alpha   90.00
_cell.angle_beta   90.00
_cell.angle_gamma   90.00
#
_symmetry.space_group_name_H-M   'P 1'
#
loop_
_entity.id
_entity.type
_entity.pdbx_description
1 polymer ?
#
loop_
_entity_poly.entity_id
_entity_poly.type
_entity_poly.pdbx_seq_one_letter_code
_entity_poly.pdbx_strand_id
1 'polypeptide(L)'
;MLKLIAIKPLDGCCASVCKCLIIGKIYYFCNDYYITEDGIELRDEYVKLFPKDFFSLGTKHTLQQINISAIVGMNGDGKSTLVELVMRLINNCAKHYRLTDRDNLLRIEGVKAELYYQIDEIVYCIRETKKDRYTSLLKYADMSNSAARQWDKLMIPVKGVIRRNELFYTIVSNYSLYAYNTKDFRAEWDNRVQSKEESKKCWLYYLFHKNDGYRTPITIHPYRYEGNIDINRETELTMQRLMALYIQEPNPNDNKGSFRRIGNKDAEFLKLTDVGYSKL
;
A
#
# COMPACT_ATOMS: atom_id res chain seq x y z
N MET A 1 -4.35 -13.34 -7.06
CA MET A 1 -4.32 -12.10 -7.87
C MET A 1 -4.90 -10.93 -7.09
N LEU A 2 -4.16 -9.81 -6.98
CA LEU A 2 -4.63 -8.58 -6.35
C LEU A 2 -5.24 -7.63 -7.39
N LYS A 3 -6.42 -7.06 -7.13
CA LYS A 3 -6.98 -5.92 -7.87
C LYS A 3 -7.44 -4.82 -6.91
N LEU A 4 -7.03 -3.57 -7.15
CA LEU A 4 -7.65 -2.41 -6.49
C LEU A 4 -8.95 -2.07 -7.23
N ILE A 5 -10.06 -1.95 -6.51
CA ILE A 5 -11.38 -1.76 -7.11
C ILE A 5 -11.80 -0.30 -7.03
N ALA A 6 -11.95 0.23 -5.82
CA ALA A 6 -12.48 1.56 -5.62
C ALA A 6 -12.14 2.14 -4.24
N ILE A 7 -12.28 3.45 -4.11
CA ILE A 7 -12.23 4.17 -2.84
C ILE A 7 -13.39 5.16 -2.73
N LYS A 8 -13.97 5.27 -1.54
CA LYS A 8 -15.10 6.15 -1.25
C LYS A 8 -14.82 6.96 0.02
N PRO A 9 -14.60 8.28 -0.09
CA PRO A 9 -14.58 9.16 1.07
C PRO A 9 -15.98 9.20 1.73
N LEU A 10 -16.03 9.14 3.06
CA LEU A 10 -17.28 9.09 3.82
C LEU A 10 -17.55 10.38 4.62
N ASP A 11 -18.79 10.54 5.09
CA ASP A 11 -19.13 11.61 6.02
C ASP A 11 -18.22 11.60 7.25
N GLY A 12 -17.82 12.80 7.68
CA GLY A 12 -16.86 13.00 8.76
C GLY A 12 -15.39 12.87 8.37
N CYS A 13 -15.04 12.67 7.10
CA CYS A 13 -13.66 12.80 6.63
C CYS A 13 -13.18 14.24 6.79
N CYS A 14 -11.98 14.44 7.36
CA CYS A 14 -11.39 15.76 7.48
C CYS A 14 -11.11 16.39 6.11
N ALA A 15 -11.36 17.70 5.99
CA ALA A 15 -11.11 18.44 4.76
C ALA A 15 -9.63 18.42 4.32
N SER A 16 -8.68 18.39 5.26
CA SER A 16 -7.24 18.24 4.96
C SER A 16 -6.88 16.90 4.32
N VAL A 17 -7.63 15.83 4.64
CA VAL A 17 -7.46 14.48 4.10
C VAL A 17 -8.13 14.36 2.73
N CYS A 18 -9.38 14.80 2.66
CA CYS A 18 -10.21 14.65 1.47
C CYS A 18 -9.92 15.72 0.39
N LYS A 19 -9.38 16.89 0.76
CA LYS A 19 -9.04 18.01 -0.14
C LYS A 19 -10.16 18.31 -1.15
N CYS A 20 -9.98 17.92 -2.41
CA CYS A 20 -10.92 18.13 -3.52
C CYS A 20 -11.82 16.92 -3.81
N LEU A 21 -11.69 15.82 -3.07
CA LEU A 21 -12.54 14.65 -3.24
C LEU A 21 -13.94 14.91 -2.68
N ILE A 22 -14.95 14.63 -3.50
CA ILE A 22 -16.36 14.69 -3.14
C ILE A 22 -16.70 13.56 -2.17
N ILE A 23 -17.26 13.91 -1.01
CA ILE A 23 -17.76 12.97 0.00
C ILE A 23 -18.90 12.13 -0.57
N GLY A 24 -18.89 10.83 -0.30
CA GLY A 24 -19.89 9.87 -0.77
C GLY A 24 -19.68 9.40 -2.21
N LYS A 25 -18.86 10.08 -3.02
CA LYS A 25 -18.53 9.64 -4.39
C LYS A 25 -17.56 8.46 -4.36
N ILE A 26 -17.87 7.43 -5.15
CA ILE A 26 -16.98 6.29 -5.36
C ILE A 26 -16.04 6.59 -6.53
N TYR A 27 -14.73 6.47 -6.29
CA TYR A 27 -13.69 6.60 -7.28
C TYR A 27 -13.12 5.22 -7.58
N TYR A 28 -13.16 4.82 -8.84
CA TYR A 28 -12.80 3.46 -9.25
C TYR A 28 -11.37 3.41 -9.81
N PHE A 29 -10.63 2.37 -9.44
CA PHE A 29 -9.28 2.05 -9.94
C PHE A 29 -9.32 0.97 -11.04
N CYS A 30 -10.46 0.30 -11.21
CA CYS A 30 -10.73 -0.61 -12.32
C CYS A 30 -12.14 -0.35 -12.89
N ASN A 31 -12.32 -0.63 -14.17
CA ASN A 31 -13.61 -0.48 -14.87
C ASN A 31 -14.42 -1.78 -14.91
N ASP A 32 -13.98 -2.80 -14.18
CA ASP A 32 -14.61 -4.12 -14.19
C ASP A 32 -15.93 -4.13 -13.40
N TYR A 33 -15.99 -3.38 -12.29
CA TYR A 33 -17.04 -3.52 -11.28
C TYR A 33 -17.73 -2.21 -10.87
N TYR A 34 -18.97 -2.34 -10.39
CA TYR A 34 -19.68 -1.37 -9.56
C TYR A 34 -19.79 -1.88 -8.12
N ILE A 35 -19.59 -0.98 -7.17
CA ILE A 35 -19.94 -1.20 -5.77
C ILE A 35 -21.36 -0.68 -5.57
N THR A 36 -22.27 -1.55 -5.16
CA THR A 36 -23.68 -1.26 -4.93
C THR A 36 -24.01 -1.28 -3.43
N GLU A 37 -25.25 -0.96 -3.08
CA GLU A 37 -25.69 -1.07 -1.67
C GLU A 37 -25.71 -2.52 -1.19
N ASP A 38 -26.05 -3.43 -2.12
CA ASP A 38 -26.27 -4.86 -1.88
C ASP A 38 -25.06 -5.74 -2.18
N GLY A 39 -23.98 -5.18 -2.75
CA GLY A 39 -22.77 -5.95 -3.02
C GLY A 39 -21.88 -5.37 -4.10
N ILE A 40 -21.35 -6.24 -4.94
CA ILE A 40 -20.50 -5.90 -6.08
C ILE A 40 -21.05 -6.56 -7.33
N GLU A 41 -21.02 -5.86 -8.46
CA GLU A 41 -21.50 -6.38 -9.75
C GLU A 41 -20.57 -5.96 -10.90
N LEU A 42 -20.61 -6.70 -12.00
CA LEU A 42 -19.90 -6.35 -13.23
C LEU A 42 -20.57 -5.16 -13.92
N ARG A 43 -19.77 -4.22 -14.44
CA ARG A 43 -20.30 -2.96 -14.99
C ARG A 43 -21.20 -3.09 -16.22
N ASP A 44 -20.94 -4.07 -17.06
CA ASP A 44 -21.60 -4.23 -18.35
C ASP A 44 -21.64 -5.71 -18.72
N GLU A 45 -22.74 -6.15 -19.32
CA GLU A 45 -22.93 -7.48 -19.91
C GLU A 45 -21.75 -7.88 -20.82
N TYR A 46 -21.17 -6.91 -21.54
CA TYR A 46 -20.05 -7.13 -22.46
C TYR A 46 -18.66 -7.00 -21.83
N VAL A 47 -18.55 -6.64 -20.55
CA VAL A 47 -17.26 -6.63 -19.85
C VAL A 47 -16.75 -8.06 -19.77
N LYS A 48 -15.78 -8.37 -20.64
CA LYS A 48 -14.93 -9.54 -20.52
C LYS A 48 -13.79 -9.17 -19.60
N LEU A 49 -13.80 -9.72 -18.40
CA LEU A 49 -12.66 -9.63 -17.49
C LEU A 49 -11.41 -10.10 -18.24
N PHE A 50 -10.34 -9.31 -18.16
CA PHE A 50 -9.07 -9.73 -18.72
C PHE A 50 -8.68 -11.10 -18.14
N PRO A 51 -8.23 -12.04 -18.98
CA PRO A 51 -7.65 -13.29 -18.50
C PRO A 51 -6.61 -13.01 -17.42
N LYS A 52 -6.54 -13.86 -16.38
CA LYS A 52 -5.62 -13.67 -15.24
C LYS A 52 -4.15 -13.60 -15.70
N ASP A 53 -3.86 -14.14 -16.87
CA ASP A 53 -2.55 -14.22 -17.52
C ASP A 53 -2.37 -13.23 -18.67
N PHE A 54 -3.27 -12.26 -18.85
CA PHE A 54 -3.21 -11.31 -19.98
C PHE A 54 -1.88 -10.55 -20.07
N PHE A 55 -1.30 -10.18 -18.92
CA PHE A 55 -0.01 -9.50 -18.84
C PHE A 55 1.17 -10.46 -18.58
N SER A 56 0.95 -11.77 -18.66
CA SER A 56 1.97 -12.76 -18.35
C SER A 56 2.92 -12.95 -19.53
N LEU A 57 4.21 -12.74 -19.30
CA LEU A 57 5.22 -12.69 -20.36
C LEU A 57 5.65 -14.08 -20.90
N GLY A 58 4.87 -15.14 -20.72
CA GLY A 58 5.12 -16.49 -21.29
C GLY A 58 6.46 -17.16 -20.91
N THR A 59 7.29 -16.52 -20.08
CA THR A 59 8.60 -17.04 -19.67
C THR A 59 8.45 -17.88 -18.41
N LYS A 60 9.35 -18.87 -18.22
CA LYS A 60 9.44 -19.71 -16.99
C LYS A 60 9.75 -18.91 -15.69
N HIS A 61 9.63 -17.58 -15.72
CA HIS A 61 9.86 -16.71 -14.58
C HIS A 61 8.62 -16.62 -13.69
N THR A 62 8.87 -16.43 -12.40
CA THR A 62 7.93 -16.48 -11.27
C THR A 62 6.86 -15.37 -11.21
N LEU A 63 6.88 -14.41 -12.14
CA LEU A 63 5.91 -13.30 -12.20
C LEU A 63 4.75 -13.65 -13.13
N GLN A 64 3.87 -14.55 -12.68
CA GLN A 64 2.83 -15.14 -13.52
C GLN A 64 1.51 -14.36 -13.56
N GLN A 65 1.33 -13.31 -12.76
CA GLN A 65 0.08 -12.54 -12.69
C GLN A 65 0.36 -11.07 -12.37
N ILE A 66 0.13 -10.18 -13.35
CA ILE A 66 0.30 -8.72 -13.21
C ILE A 66 -1.04 -8.04 -13.51
N ASN A 67 -1.39 -7.00 -12.75
CA ASN A 67 -2.48 -6.08 -13.07
C ASN A 67 -1.93 -4.67 -13.20
N ILE A 68 -2.37 -3.94 -14.23
CA ILE A 68 -1.94 -2.57 -14.49
C ILE A 68 -3.19 -1.69 -14.53
N SER A 69 -3.16 -0.60 -13.76
CA SER A 69 -4.19 0.44 -13.73
C SER A 69 -3.54 1.81 -13.88
N ALA A 70 -4.25 2.75 -14.48
CA ALA A 70 -3.83 4.14 -14.62
C ALA A 70 -4.89 5.10 -14.09
N ILE A 71 -4.47 6.15 -13.38
CA ILE A 71 -5.33 7.24 -12.91
C ILE A 71 -5.02 8.49 -13.74
N VAL A 72 -5.96 8.92 -14.56
CA VAL A 72 -5.81 10.07 -15.47
C VAL A 72 -6.89 11.11 -15.16
N GLY A 73 -6.56 12.38 -15.31
CA GLY A 73 -7.44 13.51 -15.00
C GLY A 73 -6.68 14.84 -15.11
N MET A 74 -7.40 15.96 -15.03
CA MET A 74 -6.82 17.31 -15.14
C MET A 74 -5.99 17.65 -13.89
N ASN A 75 -5.17 18.69 -14.01
CA ASN A 75 -4.41 19.21 -12.87
C ASN A 75 -5.38 19.73 -11.81
N GLY A 76 -5.20 19.30 -10.55
CA GLY A 76 -6.10 19.66 -9.45
C GLY A 76 -7.28 18.71 -9.21
N ASP A 77 -7.54 17.72 -10.08
CA ASP A 77 -8.69 16.81 -9.96
C ASP A 77 -8.60 15.78 -8.80
N GLY A 78 -7.55 15.84 -7.98
CA GLY A 78 -7.41 14.97 -6.82
C GLY A 78 -6.77 13.61 -7.07
N LYS A 79 -6.09 13.42 -8.21
CA LYS A 79 -5.33 12.19 -8.50
C LYS A 79 -4.38 11.80 -7.37
N SER A 80 -3.57 12.75 -6.90
CA SER A 80 -2.66 12.53 -5.76
C SER A 80 -3.43 12.31 -4.47
N THR A 81 -4.51 13.06 -4.25
CA THR A 81 -5.37 12.91 -3.06
C THR A 81 -5.98 11.51 -2.96
N LEU A 82 -6.38 10.89 -4.08
CA LEU A 82 -6.86 9.51 -4.11
C LEU A 82 -5.79 8.53 -3.62
N VAL A 83 -4.58 8.64 -4.15
CA VAL A 83 -3.45 7.78 -3.74
C VAL A 83 -3.12 8.01 -2.27
N GLU A 84 -3.06 9.26 -1.82
CA GLU A 84 -2.81 9.58 -0.42
C GLU A 84 -3.91 9.04 0.52
N LEU A 85 -5.17 9.02 0.10
CA LEU A 85 -6.27 8.46 0.90
C LEU A 85 -6.14 6.93 1.03
N VAL A 86 -5.75 6.23 -0.04
CA VAL A 86 -5.39 4.80 -0.01
C VAL A 86 -4.26 4.58 1.00
N MET A 87 -3.19 5.39 0.92
CA MET A 87 -2.04 5.28 1.83
C MET A 87 -2.46 5.42 3.30
N ARG A 88 -3.31 6.41 3.61
CA ARG A 88 -3.80 6.66 4.98
C ARG A 88 -4.62 5.50 5.52
N LEU A 89 -5.51 4.94 4.71
CA LEU A 89 -6.32 3.76 5.11
C LEU A 89 -5.44 2.54 5.36
N ILE A 90 -4.47 2.26 4.48
CA ILE A 90 -3.55 1.12 4.68
C ILE A 90 -2.71 1.33 5.95
N ASN A 91 -2.20 2.55 6.18
CA ASN A 91 -1.45 2.88 7.40
C ASN A 91 -2.29 2.70 8.67
N ASN A 92 -3.51 3.25 8.71
CA ASN A 92 -4.39 3.12 9.87
C ASN A 92 -4.80 1.67 10.12
N CYS A 93 -5.08 0.90 9.07
CA CYS A 93 -5.33 -0.54 9.14
C CYS A 93 -4.11 -1.26 9.73
N ALA A 94 -2.90 -0.97 9.22
CA ALA A 94 -1.66 -1.58 9.70
C ALA A 94 -1.40 -1.28 11.19
N LYS A 95 -1.67 -0.04 11.62
CA LYS A 95 -1.57 0.38 13.02
C LYS A 95 -2.59 -0.36 13.90
N HIS A 96 -3.86 -0.44 13.45
CA HIS A 96 -4.91 -1.11 14.22
C HIS A 96 -4.63 -2.60 14.43
N TYR A 97 -4.24 -3.31 13.37
CA TYR A 97 -3.93 -4.75 13.41
C TYR A 97 -2.49 -5.06 13.84
N ARG A 98 -1.72 -4.05 14.28
CA ARG A 98 -0.33 -4.19 14.75
C ARG A 98 0.56 -4.95 13.78
N LEU A 99 0.45 -4.62 12.49
CA LEU A 99 1.20 -5.28 11.41
C LEU A 99 2.67 -4.82 11.33
N THR A 100 3.24 -4.35 12.43
CA THR A 100 4.63 -3.86 12.51
C THR A 100 5.26 -4.33 13.82
N ASP A 101 6.54 -4.70 13.80
CA ASP A 101 7.20 -5.31 14.96
C ASP A 101 7.40 -4.34 16.14
N ARG A 102 7.37 -3.03 15.91
CA ARG A 102 7.66 -2.00 16.93
C ARG A 102 6.49 -1.06 17.22
N ASP A 103 5.34 -1.28 16.58
CA ASP A 103 4.16 -0.41 16.69
C ASP A 103 4.44 1.09 16.45
N ASN A 104 5.41 1.38 15.58
CA ASN A 104 5.92 2.74 15.37
C ASN A 104 5.01 3.62 14.50
N LEU A 105 3.98 3.06 13.86
CA LEU A 105 3.09 3.85 13.01
C LEU A 105 2.24 4.80 13.87
N LEU A 106 2.01 6.00 13.34
CA LEU A 106 1.00 6.90 13.88
C LEU A 106 -0.30 6.70 13.15
N ARG A 107 -1.41 6.65 13.90
CA ARG A 107 -2.74 6.70 13.32
C ARG A 107 -3.03 8.13 12.86
N ILE A 108 -3.53 8.28 11.64
CA ILE A 108 -4.07 9.54 11.15
C ILE A 108 -5.52 9.66 11.65
N GLU A 109 -5.82 10.72 12.38
CA GLU A 109 -7.17 11.04 12.83
C GLU A 109 -7.99 11.67 11.68
N GLY A 110 -9.32 11.52 11.73
CA GLY A 110 -10.20 12.15 10.74
C GLY A 110 -10.23 11.49 9.35
N VAL A 111 -9.62 10.31 9.17
CA VAL A 111 -9.70 9.54 7.93
C VAL A 111 -10.98 8.70 7.94
N LYS A 112 -12.01 9.13 7.22
CA LYS A 112 -13.27 8.41 7.06
C LYS A 112 -13.49 8.02 5.61
N ALA A 113 -13.29 6.74 5.29
CA ALA A 113 -13.34 6.24 3.92
C ALA A 113 -13.51 4.71 3.89
N GLU A 114 -13.87 4.20 2.71
CA GLU A 114 -13.92 2.78 2.35
C GLU A 114 -12.98 2.53 1.17
N LEU A 115 -12.07 1.56 1.28
CA LEU A 115 -11.18 1.10 0.20
C LEU A 115 -11.50 -0.36 -0.11
N TYR A 116 -11.92 -0.61 -1.35
CA TYR A 116 -12.30 -1.91 -1.88
C TYR A 116 -11.20 -2.48 -2.75
N TYR A 117 -10.86 -3.74 -2.51
CA TYR A 117 -9.89 -4.48 -3.29
C TYR A 117 -10.19 -5.97 -3.26
N GLN A 118 -9.72 -6.69 -4.26
CA GLN A 118 -9.87 -8.13 -4.40
C GLN A 118 -8.53 -8.81 -4.20
N ILE A 119 -8.50 -9.86 -3.39
CA ILE A 119 -7.40 -10.83 -3.34
C ILE A 119 -8.01 -12.18 -3.71
N ASP A 120 -7.56 -12.71 -4.84
CA ASP A 120 -8.09 -13.95 -5.43
C ASP A 120 -9.60 -13.85 -5.67
N GLU A 121 -10.42 -14.63 -4.97
CA GLU A 121 -11.87 -14.65 -5.12
C GLU A 121 -12.57 -13.79 -4.07
N ILE A 122 -11.86 -13.21 -3.11
CA ILE A 122 -12.48 -12.48 -2.00
C ILE A 122 -12.30 -10.98 -2.20
N VAL A 123 -13.39 -10.24 -2.10
CA VAL A 123 -13.38 -8.78 -2.02
C VAL A 123 -13.30 -8.37 -0.56
N TYR A 124 -12.33 -7.52 -0.26
CA TYR A 124 -12.11 -6.94 1.05
C TYR A 124 -12.41 -5.44 1.03
N CYS A 125 -12.76 -4.91 2.20
CA CYS A 125 -13.01 -3.49 2.42
C CYS A 125 -12.26 -3.02 3.67
N ILE A 126 -11.29 -2.12 3.50
CA ILE A 126 -10.73 -1.35 4.63
C ILE A 126 -11.65 -0.16 4.85
N ARG A 127 -12.21 -0.05 6.06
CA ARG A 127 -13.27 0.90 6.37
C ARG A 127 -13.03 1.62 7.69
N GLU A 128 -13.27 2.93 7.68
CA GLU A 128 -13.47 3.70 8.90
C GLU A 128 -14.62 4.69 8.70
N THR A 129 -15.70 4.53 9.46
CA THR A 129 -16.85 5.43 9.48
C THR A 129 -16.77 6.43 10.63
N LYS A 130 -17.65 7.43 10.63
CA LYS A 130 -17.76 8.44 11.70
C LYS A 130 -18.01 7.83 13.09
N LYS A 131 -18.71 6.68 13.15
CA LYS A 131 -19.01 5.97 14.40
C LYS A 131 -17.84 5.11 14.87
N ASP A 132 -16.94 4.75 13.97
CA ASP A 132 -15.83 3.85 14.27
C ASP A 132 -14.71 4.59 14.99
N ARG A 133 -14.16 3.91 16.00
CA ARG A 133 -12.97 4.39 16.73
C ARG A 133 -11.67 4.04 16.02
N TYR A 134 -11.69 3.01 15.16
CA TYR A 134 -10.52 2.47 14.47
C TYR A 134 -10.89 1.97 13.08
N THR A 135 -9.88 1.93 12.19
CA THR A 135 -10.01 1.35 10.86
C THR A 135 -10.15 -0.17 10.98
N SER A 136 -11.21 -0.71 10.37
CA SER A 136 -11.50 -2.15 10.35
C SER A 136 -11.28 -2.73 8.97
N LEU A 137 -10.91 -4.01 8.90
CA LEU A 137 -10.87 -4.79 7.67
C LEU A 137 -12.07 -5.74 7.63
N LEU A 138 -12.80 -5.75 6.53
CA LEU A 138 -14.02 -6.53 6.33
C LEU A 138 -13.87 -7.41 5.08
N LYS A 139 -14.37 -8.64 5.14
CA LYS A 139 -14.73 -9.40 3.94
C LYS A 139 -16.03 -8.83 3.41
N TYR A 140 -15.98 -8.26 2.21
CA TYR A 140 -17.07 -7.53 1.60
C TYR A 140 -17.95 -8.43 0.73
N ALA A 141 -17.35 -9.28 -0.11
CA ALA A 141 -18.07 -10.22 -0.98
C ALA A 141 -17.18 -11.44 -1.30
N ASP A 142 -17.81 -12.56 -1.66
CA ASP A 142 -17.16 -13.79 -2.12
C ASP A 142 -17.49 -14.01 -3.60
N MET A 143 -16.47 -13.98 -4.45
CA MET A 143 -16.55 -14.10 -5.91
C MET A 143 -16.09 -15.47 -6.42
N SER A 144 -16.13 -16.51 -5.58
CA SER A 144 -15.79 -17.89 -5.97
C SER A 144 -16.69 -18.42 -7.10
N ASN A 145 -17.95 -17.96 -7.17
CA ASN A 145 -18.81 -18.24 -8.31
C ASN A 145 -18.46 -17.35 -9.50
N SER A 146 -17.57 -17.83 -10.38
CA SER A 146 -17.12 -17.10 -11.57
C SER A 146 -18.18 -16.94 -12.66
N ALA A 147 -19.29 -17.67 -12.59
CA ALA A 147 -20.41 -17.53 -13.53
C ALA A 147 -21.39 -16.43 -13.12
N ALA A 148 -21.36 -16.02 -11.84
CA ALA A 148 -22.17 -14.91 -11.36
C ALA A 148 -21.68 -13.58 -11.95
N ARG A 149 -22.58 -12.61 -12.01
CA ARG A 149 -22.29 -11.23 -12.42
C ARG A 149 -22.53 -10.22 -11.29
N GLN A 150 -23.11 -10.70 -10.19
CA GLN A 150 -23.42 -9.97 -8.98
C GLN A 150 -23.11 -10.88 -7.79
N TRP A 151 -22.52 -10.31 -6.74
CA TRP A 151 -22.14 -11.01 -5.53
C TRP A 151 -22.61 -10.23 -4.31
N ASP A 152 -23.27 -10.93 -3.40
CA ASP A 152 -23.91 -10.35 -2.23
C ASP A 152 -22.90 -9.78 -1.23
N LYS A 153 -23.32 -8.71 -0.57
CA LYS A 153 -22.60 -8.05 0.50
C LYS A 153 -22.64 -8.86 1.79
N LEU A 154 -21.45 -9.23 2.28
CA LEU A 154 -21.25 -10.00 3.50
C LEU A 154 -20.96 -9.13 4.73
N MET A 155 -20.03 -8.17 4.59
CA MET A 155 -19.58 -7.29 5.69
C MET A 155 -19.05 -8.02 6.94
N ILE A 156 -18.33 -9.12 6.76
CA ILE A 156 -17.82 -9.94 7.87
C ILE A 156 -16.49 -9.36 8.39
N PRO A 157 -16.37 -8.98 9.67
CA PRO A 157 -15.12 -8.45 10.21
C PRO A 157 -13.97 -9.47 10.20
N VAL A 158 -12.80 -9.03 9.77
CA VAL A 158 -11.56 -9.80 9.84
C VAL A 158 -10.94 -9.61 11.23
N LYS A 159 -10.81 -10.70 12.00
CA LYS A 159 -10.29 -10.68 13.38
C LYS A 159 -8.77 -10.51 13.45
N GLY A 160 -8.04 -11.06 12.49
CA GLY A 160 -6.58 -10.99 12.39
C GLY A 160 -6.17 -10.95 10.94
N VAL A 161 -5.12 -10.20 10.63
CA VAL A 161 -4.71 -9.93 9.25
C VAL A 161 -3.40 -10.62 8.95
N ILE A 162 -3.44 -11.54 7.98
CA ILE A 162 -2.27 -12.14 7.36
C ILE A 162 -2.05 -11.42 6.03
N ARG A 163 -0.89 -10.77 5.87
CA ARG A 163 -0.62 -9.86 4.74
C ARG A 163 -0.64 -10.49 3.34
N ARG A 164 -0.70 -11.82 3.22
CA ARG A 164 -0.84 -12.50 1.93
C ARG A 164 -2.28 -12.91 1.63
N ASN A 165 -3.14 -12.97 2.65
CA ASN A 165 -4.47 -13.55 2.55
C ASN A 165 -5.57 -12.48 2.57
N GLU A 166 -5.50 -11.54 3.52
CA GLU A 166 -6.52 -10.50 3.69
C GLU A 166 -6.04 -9.08 3.36
N LEU A 167 -4.72 -8.88 3.28
CA LEU A 167 -4.12 -7.59 2.90
C LEU A 167 -3.08 -7.81 1.80
N PHE A 168 -2.49 -6.73 1.31
CA PHE A 168 -1.43 -6.74 0.30
C PHE A 168 -0.31 -5.77 0.68
N TYR A 169 0.86 -6.00 0.10
CA TYR A 169 2.00 -5.12 0.26
C TYR A 169 1.98 -4.00 -0.79
N THR A 170 2.26 -2.77 -0.36
CA THR A 170 2.22 -1.57 -1.21
C THR A 170 3.57 -0.87 -1.21
N ILE A 171 4.10 -0.60 -2.41
CA ILE A 171 5.26 0.26 -2.62
C ILE A 171 4.79 1.51 -3.35
N VAL A 172 4.94 2.67 -2.72
CA VAL A 172 4.67 3.97 -3.32
C VAL A 172 6.01 4.57 -3.76
N SER A 173 6.23 4.61 -5.08
CA SER A 173 7.41 5.27 -5.66
C SER A 173 7.02 6.67 -6.13
N ASN A 174 7.58 7.72 -5.51
CA ASN A 174 7.26 9.11 -5.81
C ASN A 174 8.53 9.98 -5.82
N TYR A 175 8.95 10.40 -7.01
CA TYR A 175 10.09 11.30 -7.22
C TYR A 175 9.71 12.78 -7.43
N SER A 176 8.44 13.14 -7.19
CA SER A 176 8.04 14.55 -7.24
C SER A 176 8.67 15.31 -6.06
N LEU A 177 9.53 16.29 -6.33
CA LEU A 177 10.28 17.00 -5.31
C LEU A 177 9.37 17.67 -4.26
N TYR A 178 8.23 18.22 -4.70
CA TYR A 178 7.27 18.90 -3.85
C TYR A 178 6.25 17.99 -3.15
N ALA A 179 6.30 16.67 -3.38
CA ALA A 179 5.37 15.74 -2.74
C ALA A 179 5.89 15.24 -1.38
N TYR A 180 4.96 14.90 -0.49
CA TYR A 180 5.23 14.20 0.77
C TYR A 180 6.25 14.87 1.71
N ASN A 181 6.37 16.20 1.66
CA ASN A 181 7.06 16.92 2.71
C ASN A 181 6.21 16.86 3.99
N THR A 182 6.75 16.34 5.08
CA THR A 182 6.04 16.20 6.36
C THR A 182 5.47 17.53 6.88
N LYS A 183 6.05 18.67 6.47
CA LYS A 183 5.59 20.02 6.84
C LYS A 183 4.28 20.41 6.15
N ASP A 184 3.95 19.83 5.00
CA ASP A 184 2.71 20.10 4.28
C ASP A 184 1.50 19.37 4.90
N PHE A 185 1.75 18.40 5.77
CA PHE A 185 0.75 17.56 6.43
C PHE A 185 0.56 17.94 7.90
N ARG A 186 0.80 19.21 8.27
CA ARG A 186 0.66 19.73 9.65
C ARG A 186 -0.72 19.48 10.27
N ALA A 187 -1.78 19.52 9.46
CA ALA A 187 -3.13 19.20 9.92
C ALA A 187 -3.30 17.72 10.35
N GLU A 188 -2.35 16.85 10.00
CA GLU A 188 -2.33 15.42 10.33
C GLU A 188 -1.23 15.07 11.34
N TRP A 189 -0.65 16.08 12.00
CA TRP A 189 0.34 15.88 13.04
C TRP A 189 -0.32 15.40 14.34
N ASP A 190 0.28 14.40 14.98
CA ASP A 190 -0.12 13.95 16.31
C ASP A 190 0.61 14.78 17.38
N ASN A 191 -0.10 15.74 17.97
CA ASN A 191 0.43 16.61 19.01
C ASN A 191 0.73 15.88 20.34
N ARG A 192 0.29 14.64 20.50
CA ARG A 192 0.66 13.81 21.67
C ARG A 192 2.12 13.33 21.56
N VAL A 193 2.71 13.34 20.37
CA VAL A 193 4.11 12.98 20.14
C VAL A 193 5.02 14.10 20.65
N GLN A 194 5.64 13.86 21.80
CA GLN A 194 6.64 14.74 22.38
C GLN A 194 8.02 14.42 21.82
N SER A 195 8.40 15.09 20.73
CA SER A 195 9.73 14.98 20.15
C SER A 195 10.30 16.36 19.80
N LYS A 196 11.62 16.52 19.96
CA LYS A 196 12.35 17.70 19.48
C LYS A 196 12.36 17.79 17.95
N GLU A 197 12.25 16.65 17.29
CA GLU A 197 12.21 16.54 15.84
C GLU A 197 10.74 16.60 15.39
N GLU A 198 10.31 17.74 14.86
CA GLU A 198 8.90 17.98 14.55
C GLU A 198 8.33 17.01 13.50
N SER A 199 9.16 16.56 12.55
CA SER A 199 8.74 15.63 11.50
C SER A 199 8.19 14.31 12.06
N LYS A 200 8.63 13.87 13.26
CA LYS A 200 8.11 12.69 13.97
C LYS A 200 6.65 12.82 14.42
N LYS A 201 6.08 14.03 14.43
CA LYS A 201 4.64 14.21 14.67
C LYS A 201 3.81 13.78 13.47
N CYS A 202 4.39 13.70 12.28
CA CYS A 202 3.72 13.31 11.05
C CYS A 202 3.80 11.79 10.81
N TRP A 203 2.68 11.16 10.44
CA TRP A 203 2.63 9.73 10.11
C TRP A 203 3.55 9.34 8.94
N LEU A 204 3.71 10.22 7.94
CA LEU A 204 4.56 9.97 6.76
C LEU A 204 6.02 9.71 7.16
N TYR A 205 6.49 10.33 8.25
CA TYR A 205 7.85 10.10 8.76
C TYR A 205 8.15 8.62 8.93
N TYR A 206 7.23 7.88 9.55
CA TYR A 206 7.40 6.47 9.87
C TYR A 206 7.34 5.56 8.63
N LEU A 207 6.71 6.03 7.54
CA LEU A 207 6.70 5.29 6.26
C LEU A 207 7.98 5.47 5.45
N PHE A 208 8.72 6.56 5.68
CA PHE A 208 10.08 6.73 5.14
C PHE A 208 11.13 5.98 5.97
N HIS A 209 10.97 5.93 7.30
CA HIS A 209 11.96 5.36 8.22
C HIS A 209 11.69 3.88 8.53
N LYS A 210 12.17 3.02 7.63
CA LYS A 210 11.89 1.57 7.62
C LYS A 210 12.88 0.80 8.49
N ASN A 211 12.65 0.78 9.80
CA ASN A 211 13.45 0.00 10.75
C ASN A 211 12.83 -1.37 11.07
N ASP A 212 11.83 -1.81 10.30
CA ASP A 212 11.02 -3.00 10.54
C ASP A 212 11.21 -4.10 9.48
N GLY A 213 12.23 -3.97 8.63
CA GLY A 213 12.54 -4.97 7.60
C GLY A 213 11.43 -5.12 6.55
N TYR A 214 10.76 -4.03 6.16
CA TYR A 214 9.67 -4.03 5.17
C TYR A 214 8.44 -4.82 5.59
N ARG A 215 8.24 -4.96 6.91
CA ARG A 215 7.06 -5.62 7.44
C ARG A 215 5.82 -4.74 7.28
N THR A 216 5.88 -3.44 7.56
CA THR A 216 4.74 -2.53 7.34
C THR A 216 4.15 -2.69 5.94
N PRO A 217 2.83 -2.95 5.78
CA PRO A 217 2.20 -3.29 4.49
C PRO A 217 2.21 -2.15 3.46
N ILE A 218 2.74 -0.98 3.82
CA ILE A 218 2.96 0.13 2.92
C ILE A 218 4.32 0.76 3.16
N THR A 219 4.97 1.13 2.07
CA THR A 219 6.28 1.75 2.11
C THR A 219 6.41 2.82 1.03
N ILE A 220 7.14 3.90 1.33
CA ILE A 220 7.35 5.01 0.38
C ILE A 220 8.83 5.03 -0.04
N HIS A 221 9.08 5.32 -1.32
CA HIS A 221 10.40 5.45 -1.91
C HIS A 221 10.42 6.67 -2.86
N PRO A 222 11.52 7.44 -2.93
CA PRO A 222 12.74 7.35 -2.12
C PRO A 222 12.53 7.79 -0.68
N TYR A 223 13.50 7.51 0.19
CA TYR A 223 13.58 8.07 1.53
C TYR A 223 13.57 9.60 1.49
N ARG A 224 12.81 10.20 2.41
CA ARG A 224 12.77 11.64 2.60
C ARG A 224 12.94 12.01 4.05
N TYR A 225 13.72 13.06 4.29
CA TYR A 225 13.84 13.72 5.59
C TYR A 225 13.45 15.19 5.46
N GLU A 226 12.32 15.57 6.06
CA GLU A 226 11.73 16.92 5.92
C GLU A 226 11.54 17.38 4.46
N GLY A 227 11.19 16.44 3.58
CA GLY A 227 11.02 16.70 2.14
C GLY A 227 12.30 16.58 1.31
N ASN A 228 13.48 16.54 1.95
CA ASN A 228 14.76 16.40 1.25
C ASN A 228 15.04 14.94 0.88
N ILE A 229 15.54 14.75 -0.35
CA ILE A 229 16.05 13.46 -0.84
C ILE A 229 17.57 13.56 -0.90
N ASP A 230 18.25 12.71 -0.14
CA ASP A 230 19.69 12.54 -0.23
C ASP A 230 19.98 11.32 -1.13
N ILE A 231 20.42 11.58 -2.36
CA ILE A 231 20.67 10.55 -3.38
C ILE A 231 21.83 9.64 -2.99
N ASN A 232 22.86 10.18 -2.32
CA ASN A 232 24.01 9.38 -1.89
C ASN A 232 23.58 8.40 -0.81
N ARG A 233 22.83 8.89 0.18
CA ARG A 233 22.23 8.05 1.22
C ARG A 233 21.26 7.01 0.64
N GLU A 234 20.46 7.36 -0.36
CA GLU A 234 19.58 6.40 -1.03
C GLU A 234 20.36 5.30 -1.78
N THR A 235 21.50 5.65 -2.36
CA THR A 235 22.41 4.69 -2.99
C THR A 235 22.98 3.73 -1.94
N GLU A 236 23.47 4.25 -0.82
CA GLU A 236 23.97 3.45 0.31
C GLU A 236 22.90 2.51 0.87
N LEU A 237 21.70 3.02 1.15
CA LEU A 237 20.58 2.23 1.66
C LEU A 237 20.13 1.14 0.66
N THR A 238 20.16 1.45 -0.64
CA THR A 238 19.84 0.46 -1.69
C THR A 238 20.87 -0.66 -1.74
N MET A 239 22.17 -0.31 -1.65
CA MET A 239 23.24 -1.31 -1.58
C MET A 239 23.13 -2.18 -0.33
N GLN A 240 22.85 -1.59 0.84
CA GLN A 240 22.64 -2.35 2.08
C GLN A 240 21.47 -3.34 1.95
N ARG A 241 20.35 -2.93 1.33
CA ARG A 241 19.19 -3.81 1.09
C ARG A 241 19.54 -4.95 0.14
N LEU A 242 20.28 -4.67 -0.93
CA LEU A 242 20.73 -5.69 -1.87
C LEU A 242 21.65 -6.71 -1.20
N MET A 243 22.60 -6.25 -0.38
CA MET A 243 23.46 -7.12 0.42
C MET A 243 22.65 -7.98 1.39
N ALA A 244 21.67 -7.41 2.08
CA ALA A 244 20.81 -8.15 3.00
C ALA A 244 20.03 -9.27 2.28
N LEU A 245 19.52 -9.00 1.08
CA LEU A 245 18.86 -10.01 0.24
C LEU A 245 19.82 -11.16 -0.11
N TYR A 246 21.07 -10.87 -0.47
CA TYR A 246 22.06 -11.91 -0.80
C TYR A 246 22.48 -12.80 0.38
N ILE A 247 22.49 -12.24 1.60
CA ILE A 247 22.81 -12.97 2.82
C ILE A 247 21.62 -13.82 3.28
N GLN A 248 20.39 -13.42 2.92
CA GLN A 248 19.20 -14.17 3.29
C GLN A 248 19.24 -15.61 2.74
N GLU A 249 19.03 -16.57 3.64
CA GLU A 249 18.98 -17.97 3.27
C GLU A 249 17.84 -18.25 2.28
N PRO A 250 18.07 -19.08 1.25
CA PRO A 250 17.02 -19.47 0.34
C PRO A 250 15.93 -20.23 1.10
N ASN A 251 14.69 -19.74 1.06
CA ASN A 251 13.54 -20.45 1.58
C ASN A 251 12.97 -21.35 0.47
N PRO A 252 13.05 -22.69 0.59
CA PRO A 252 12.62 -23.61 -0.46
C PRO A 252 11.15 -23.47 -0.88
N ASN A 253 10.30 -22.95 0.02
CA ASN A 253 8.86 -22.81 -0.19
C ASN A 253 8.47 -21.51 -0.91
N ASP A 254 9.26 -20.44 -0.78
CA ASP A 254 8.97 -19.10 -1.33
C ASP A 254 9.94 -18.71 -2.46
N ASN A 255 11.17 -19.20 -2.42
CA ASN A 255 12.25 -18.84 -3.32
C ASN A 255 13.10 -20.08 -3.65
N LYS A 256 12.76 -20.76 -4.75
CA LYS A 256 13.58 -21.86 -5.31
C LYS A 256 15.00 -21.43 -5.74
N GLY A 257 15.35 -20.15 -5.62
CA GLY A 257 16.69 -19.61 -5.80
C GLY A 257 17.04 -18.60 -4.71
N SER A 258 18.30 -18.57 -4.29
CA SER A 258 18.84 -17.49 -3.48
C SER A 258 18.73 -16.16 -4.25
N PHE A 259 18.48 -15.04 -3.56
CA PHE A 259 18.54 -13.71 -4.17
C PHE A 259 19.93 -13.37 -4.73
N ARG A 260 20.93 -14.24 -4.55
CA ARG A 260 22.26 -14.18 -5.14
C ARG A 260 22.27 -14.20 -6.68
N ARG A 261 21.19 -14.62 -7.34
CA ARG A 261 21.11 -14.58 -8.80
C ARG A 261 20.59 -13.23 -9.30
N ILE A 262 21.42 -12.45 -9.99
CA ILE A 262 21.00 -11.25 -10.73
C ILE A 262 21.16 -11.48 -12.23
N GLY A 263 20.04 -11.50 -12.94
CA GLY A 263 20.02 -11.77 -14.38
C GLY A 263 20.60 -13.14 -14.69
N ASN A 264 21.72 -13.16 -15.41
CA ASN A 264 22.47 -14.37 -15.75
C ASN A 264 23.72 -14.59 -14.90
N LYS A 265 23.88 -13.87 -13.79
CA LYS A 265 25.03 -13.98 -12.89
C LYS A 265 24.60 -14.49 -11.51
N ASP A 266 25.43 -15.34 -10.93
CA ASP A 266 25.27 -15.85 -9.58
C ASP A 266 26.35 -15.23 -8.66
N ALA A 267 25.92 -14.67 -7.54
CA ALA A 267 26.82 -14.13 -6.51
C ALA A 267 27.30 -15.27 -5.61
N GLU A 268 28.53 -15.72 -5.83
CA GLU A 268 29.14 -16.83 -5.06
C GLU A 268 29.68 -16.37 -3.70
N PHE A 269 30.34 -15.21 -3.66
CA PHE A 269 30.95 -14.65 -2.46
C PHE A 269 30.59 -13.17 -2.26
N LEU A 270 30.40 -12.80 -1.00
CA LEU A 270 30.23 -11.43 -0.54
C LEU A 270 31.50 -11.02 0.18
N LYS A 271 32.21 -10.02 -0.35
CA LYS A 271 33.39 -9.46 0.30
C LYS A 271 33.05 -8.10 0.88
N LEU A 272 33.07 -7.99 2.21
CA LEU A 272 33.05 -6.70 2.89
C LEU A 272 34.47 -6.14 2.87
N THR A 273 34.68 -5.05 2.15
CA THR A 273 35.93 -4.30 2.17
C THR A 273 35.67 -2.98 2.87
N ASP A 274 36.37 -2.72 3.96
CA ASP A 274 36.37 -1.38 4.56
C ASP A 274 37.03 -0.41 3.57
N VAL A 275 36.27 0.60 3.14
CA VAL A 275 36.72 1.64 2.21
C VAL A 275 37.23 2.89 2.95
N GLY A 276 37.34 2.84 4.29
CA GLY A 276 37.96 3.89 5.09
C GLY A 276 37.03 5.03 5.52
N TYR A 277 35.70 4.87 5.39
CA TYR A 277 34.71 5.88 5.79
C TYR A 277 33.92 5.54 7.06
N SER A 278 34.36 4.52 7.82
CA SER A 278 33.80 4.24 9.14
C SER A 278 34.29 5.27 10.17
N LYS A 279 33.67 6.45 10.19
CA LYS A 279 33.54 7.24 11.42
C LYS A 279 32.25 6.79 12.12
N LEU A 280 32.30 5.63 12.76
CA LEU A 280 31.40 5.33 13.88
C LEU A 280 31.76 6.24 15.06
#